data_AF-A0A9X3WDP8-F1
#
_entry.id   AF-A0A9X3WDP8-F1
#
_cell.length_a   1.000
_cell.length_b   1.000
_cell.length_c   1.000
_cell.angle_alpha   90.00
_cell.angle_beta   90.00
_cell.angle_gamma   90.00
#
_symmetry.space_group_name_H-M   'P 1'
#
loop_
_entity.id
_entity.type
_entity.pdbx_description
1 polymer ?
#
loop_
_entity_poly.entity_id
_entity_poly.type
_entity_poly.pdbx_seq_one_letter_code
_entity_poly.pdbx_strand_id
1 'polypeptide(L)' 'MDHHHPFIKNIEKKTGIDMRRMLKLGDTVKKSNLHDEKHLRKVVKQIGGIAGKRPSRQTEDKIVSLMMRRRMRNRRYM' A
#
# COMPACT_ATOMS: atom_id res chain seq x y z
N MET A 1 -22.59 -7.41 17.05
CA MET A 1 -22.90 -6.33 16.11
C MET A 1 -21.74 -6.16 15.14
N ASP A 2 -21.90 -6.73 13.94
CA ASP A 2 -20.90 -6.79 12.89
C ASP A 2 -20.55 -5.40 12.34
N HIS A 3 -19.28 -5.02 12.47
CA HIS A 3 -18.74 -3.77 11.94
C HIS A 3 -18.53 -3.90 10.43
N HIS A 4 -19.62 -3.87 9.66
CA HIS A 4 -19.59 -3.87 8.20
C HIS A 4 -19.21 -2.47 7.69
N HIS A 5 -17.92 -2.22 7.43
CA HIS A 5 -17.50 -1.07 6.63
C HIS A 5 -17.94 -1.30 5.17
N PRO A 6 -18.97 -0.60 4.64
CA PRO A 6 -19.45 -0.79 3.27
C PRO A 6 -18.36 -0.55 2.22
N PHE A 7 -17.36 0.26 2.58
CA PHE A 7 -16.16 0.50 1.78
C PHE A 7 -15.36 -0.78 1.51
N ILE A 8 -15.16 -1.63 2.52
CA ILE A 8 -14.36 -2.85 2.39
C ILE A 8 -15.06 -3.86 1.48
N LYS A 9 -16.36 -4.04 1.65
CA LYS A 9 -17.19 -4.95 0.84
C LYS A 9 -17.28 -4.48 -0.62
N ASN A 10 -17.37 -3.17 -0.85
CA ASN A 10 -17.38 -2.60 -2.19
C ASN A 10 -16.02 -2.71 -2.88
N ILE A 11 -14.91 -2.56 -2.14
CA ILE A 11 -13.57 -2.81 -2.69
C ILE A 11 -13.45 -4.29 -3.05
N GLU A 12 -13.72 -5.20 -2.12
CA GLU A 12 -13.66 -6.64 -2.35
C GLU A 12 -14.50 -7.09 -3.56
N LYS A 13 -15.72 -6.56 -3.72
CA LYS A 13 -16.54 -6.82 -4.93
C LYS A 13 -15.96 -6.23 -6.22
N LYS A 14 -15.40 -5.02 -6.17
CA LYS A 14 -14.87 -4.32 -7.36
C LYS A 14 -13.49 -4.81 -7.77
N THR A 15 -12.73 -5.38 -6.84
CA THR A 15 -11.33 -5.77 -7.06
C THR A 15 -11.11 -7.28 -6.94
N GLY A 16 -12.06 -8.03 -6.37
CA GLY A 16 -11.92 -9.45 -6.07
C GLY A 16 -10.94 -9.76 -4.93
N ILE A 17 -10.57 -8.75 -4.14
CA ILE A 17 -9.48 -8.85 -3.17
C ILE A 17 -10.04 -9.05 -1.77
N ASP A 18 -9.57 -10.11 -1.10
CA ASP A 18 -9.79 -10.29 0.33
C ASP A 18 -9.02 -9.21 1.13
N MET A 19 -9.74 -8.18 1.55
CA MET A 19 -9.17 -7.05 2.27
C MET A 19 -8.61 -7.47 3.64
N ARG A 20 -9.05 -8.60 4.22
CA ARG A 20 -8.49 -9.11 5.47
C ARG A 20 -7.07 -9.63 5.26
N ARG A 21 -6.80 -10.31 4.14
CA ARG A 21 -5.44 -10.73 3.75
C ARG A 21 -4.55 -9.51 3.47
N MET A 22 -5.08 -8.50 2.79
CA MET A 22 -4.38 -7.22 2.59
C MET A 22 -4.02 -6.54 3.91
N LEU A 23 -4.96 -6.48 4.85
CA LEU A 23 -4.75 -5.83 6.14
C LEU A 23 -3.70 -6.59 6.97
N LYS A 24 -3.78 -7.92 7.04
CA LYS A 24 -2.78 -8.77 7.70
C LYS A 24 -1.38 -8.58 7.12
N LEU A 25 -1.28 -8.51 5.79
CA LEU A 25 0.00 -8.26 5.13
C LEU A 25 0.49 -6.84 5.38
N GLY A 26 -0.39 -5.85 5.29
CA GLY A 26 -0.08 -4.47 5.60
C GLY A 26 0.41 -4.28 7.03
N ASP A 27 -0.09 -5.05 7.99
CA ASP A 27 0.38 -5.04 9.39
C ASP A 27 1.80 -5.62 9.53
N THR A 28 2.03 -6.79 8.95
CA THR A 28 3.38 -7.42 8.87
C THR A 28 4.37 -6.49 8.18
N VAL A 29 3.95 -5.88 7.08
CA VAL A 29 4.74 -4.96 6.26
C VAL A 29 4.99 -3.63 6.96
N LYS A 30 4.00 -3.07 7.68
CA LYS A 30 4.18 -1.87 8.49
C LYS A 30 5.22 -2.07 9.58
N LYS A 31 5.29 -3.29 10.14
CA LYS A 31 6.31 -3.68 11.12
C LYS A 31 7.69 -3.87 10.47
N SER A 32 7.74 -4.30 9.21
CA SER A 32 8.96 -4.35 8.40
C SER A 32 9.32 -2.95 7.86
N ASN A 33 10.12 -2.23 8.63
CA ASN A 33 10.80 -0.97 8.30
C ASN A 33 10.62 -0.46 6.85
N LEU A 34 9.50 0.25 6.59
CA LEU A 34 9.16 0.93 5.33
C LEU A 34 10.07 2.16 5.06
N HIS A 35 11.30 2.12 5.54
CA HIS A 35 12.30 3.17 5.41
C HIS A 35 13.05 3.10 4.08
N ASP A 36 13.08 1.92 3.44
CA ASP A 36 13.93 1.66 2.29
C ASP A 36 13.09 1.50 1.01
N GLU A 37 13.50 2.17 -0.06
CA GLU A 37 12.86 2.15 -1.38
C GLU A 37 12.64 0.73 -1.90
N LYS A 38 13.64 -0.15 -1.75
CA LYS A 38 13.59 -1.51 -2.29
C LYS A 38 12.55 -2.34 -1.56
N HIS A 39 12.41 -2.13 -0.25
CA HIS A 39 11.38 -2.76 0.56
C HIS A 39 9.99 -2.23 0.20
N LEU A 40 9.87 -0.91 0.04
CA LEU A 40 8.63 -0.26 -0.40
C LEU A 40 8.15 -0.78 -1.75
N ARG A 41 9.07 -0.95 -2.70
CA ARG A 41 8.77 -1.50 -4.03
C ARG A 41 8.31 -2.96 -3.95
N LYS A 42 8.99 -3.80 -3.16
CA LYS A 42 8.58 -5.20 -2.94
C LYS A 42 7.17 -5.30 -2.36
N VAL A 43 6.87 -4.45 -1.39
CA VAL A 43 5.55 -4.34 -0.75
C VAL A 43 4.48 -3.95 -1.75
N VAL A 44 4.71 -2.88 -2.53
CA VAL A 44 3.75 -2.42 -3.55
C VAL A 44 3.52 -3.50 -4.61
N LYS A 45 4.56 -4.24 -5.00
CA LYS A 45 4.46 -5.37 -5.93
C LYS A 45 3.66 -6.54 -5.36
N GLN A 46 3.88 -6.89 -4.10
CA GLN A 46 3.14 -7.96 -3.41
C GLN A 46 1.67 -7.60 -3.29
N ILE A 47 1.38 -6.39 -2.83
CA ILE A 47 0.02 -5.83 -2.76
C ILE A 47 -0.61 -5.83 -4.16
N GLY A 48 0.09 -5.36 -5.19
CA GLY A 48 -0.40 -5.39 -6.57
C GLY A 48 -0.73 -6.80 -7.08
N GLY A 49 0.13 -7.78 -6.78
CA GLY A 49 -0.09 -9.18 -7.14
C GLY A 49 -1.32 -9.79 -6.47
N ILE A 50 -1.51 -9.52 -5.18
CA ILE A 50 -2.70 -9.94 -4.42
C ILE A 50 -3.93 -9.18 -4.91
N ALA A 51 -3.74 -7.94 -5.35
CA ALA A 51 -4.79 -7.10 -5.85
C ALA A 51 -5.34 -7.50 -7.23
N GLY A 52 -4.71 -8.50 -7.88
CA GLY A 52 -4.93 -8.79 -9.30
C GLY A 52 -4.53 -7.63 -10.22
N LYS A 53 -3.91 -6.58 -9.67
CA LYS A 53 -3.52 -5.35 -10.36
C LYS A 53 -2.02 -5.20 -10.22
N ARG A 54 -1.27 -5.69 -11.21
CA ARG A 54 0.18 -5.47 -11.28
C ARG A 54 0.42 -3.99 -11.63
N PRO A 55 0.85 -3.14 -10.71
CA PRO A 55 1.23 -1.77 -11.07
C PRO A 55 2.38 -1.84 -12.07
N SER A 56 2.29 -1.07 -13.17
CA SER A 56 3.45 -0.88 -14.05
C SER A 56 4.60 -0.26 -13.26
N ARG A 57 5.86 -0.50 -13.69
CA ARG A 57 7.06 0.05 -13.04
C ARG A 57 6.93 1.54 -12.71
N GLN A 58 6.36 2.32 -13.62
CA GLN A 58 6.11 3.75 -13.44
C GLN A 58 5.13 4.06 -12.30
N THR A 59 4.11 3.22 -12.10
CA THR A 59 3.14 3.37 -11.00
C THR A 59 3.77 2.98 -9.67
N GLU A 60 4.55 1.89 -9.64
CA GLU A 60 5.34 1.52 -8.46
C GLU A 60 6.28 2.67 -8.05
N ASP A 61 7.06 3.18 -9.00
CA ASP A 61 8.03 4.25 -8.78
C ASP A 61 7.37 5.55 -8.26
N LYS A 62 6.22 5.91 -8.84
CA LYS A 62 5.42 7.06 -8.34
C LYS A 62 4.96 6.85 -6.90
N ILE A 63 4.48 5.67 -6.53
CA ILE A 63 4.04 5.37 -5.17
C ILE A 63 5.23 5.49 -4.20
N VAL A 64 6.37 4.90 -4.57
CA VAL A 64 7.56 4.94 -3.74
C VAL A 64 8.11 6.35 -3.60
N SER A 65 8.22 7.08 -4.70
CA SER A 65 8.58 8.50 -4.75
C SER A 65 7.65 9.36 -3.89
N LEU A 66 6.33 9.12 -3.89
CA LEU A 66 5.37 9.87 -3.06
C LEU A 66 5.55 9.59 -1.57
N MET A 67 5.82 8.34 -1.19
CA MET A 67 6.08 7.96 0.20
C MET A 67 7.41 8.54 0.70
N MET A 68 8.47 8.49 -0.12
CA MET A 68 9.75 9.15 0.18
C MET A 68 9.62 10.66 0.25
N ARG A 69 8.91 11.28 -0.71
CA ARG A 69 8.67 12.73 -0.74
C ARG A 69 7.87 13.22 0.47
N ARG A 70 6.93 12.41 0.99
CA ARG A 70 6.17 12.74 2.21
C ARG A 70 7.09 12.98 3.41
N ARG A 71 8.27 12.35 3.45
CA ARG A 71 9.29 12.57 4.50
C ARG A 71 10.05 13.89 4.35
N MET A 72 10.05 14.51 3.16
CA MET A 72 10.87 15.68 2.84
C MET A 72 10.09 17.00 2.71
N ARG A 73 8.89 17.12 3.27
CA ARG A 73 8.10 18.37 3.24
C ARG A 73 8.14 19.19 4.54
N ASN A 74 9.03 18.89 5.49
CA ASN A 74 9.07 19.59 6.80
C ASN A 74 10.41 20.25 7.16
N ARG A 75 11.24 20.64 6.17
CA ARG A 75 12.49 21.39 6.41
C ARG A 75 12.69 22.56 5.45
N ARG A 76 11.65 23.37 5.22
CA ARG A 76 11.86 24.66 4.55
C ARG A 76 10.83 25.69 5.01
N TYR A 77 11.01 26.19 6.23
CA TYR A 77 10.70 27.56 6.66
C TYR A 77 11.51 27.82 7.95
N MET A 78 12.69 28.40 7.78
CA MET A 78 13.43 29.21 8.76
C MET A 78 14.02 30.37 7.97
#